data_AF-A0A0Q6G8K0-F1
#
_entry.id   AF-A0A0Q6G8K0-F1
#
_cell.length_a   1.000
_cell.length_b   1.000
_cell.length_c   1.000
_cell.angle_alpha   90.00
_cell.angle_beta   90.00
_cell.angle_gamma   90.00
#
_symmetry.space_group_name_H-M   'P 1'
#
loop_
_entity.id
_entity.type
_entity.pdbx_description
1 polymer ?
#
loop_
_entity_poly.entity_id
_entity_poly.type
_entity_poly.pdbx_seq_one_letter_code
_entity_poly.pdbx_strand_id
1 'polypeptide(L)'
;MAVSQNGWPAIGAGTDTRLAPFPWVTGRVLSGPVFTVLEHVARRFNAEVEGITVSSSWGWAYRAIEGSSDLSNHASGTAIDLNAPRHPLGASGTFTGAQVAAIRRILADVSPAVRWGGDYSGRKDEMHFEITTGAATVAAVAARLTGGTPPGSTPAQEDDMIYLRIIDGSGDGRLNKGDVFEVGELTADRLSAQQFEEHLEEDLLGRDGVLVGPDGPGCSGRGGLSPGLRSPNPSPSNPAESSTARATADSTRATSSRSASSPPTGSARSSSRTSGPPSSRA
;
A
#
# COMPACT_ATOMS: atom_id res chain seq x y z
N MET A 1 2.78 15.00 21.71
CA MET A 1 3.90 14.15 21.22
C MET A 1 4.61 14.90 20.11
N ALA A 2 5.92 14.75 19.97
CA ALA A 2 6.64 15.33 18.82
C ALA A 2 6.16 14.67 17.51
N VAL A 3 6.19 15.42 16.41
CA VAL A 3 5.78 14.97 15.09
C VAL A 3 6.96 15.12 14.11
N SER A 4 7.10 14.19 13.18
CA SER A 4 8.01 14.35 12.04
C SER A 4 7.47 15.37 11.03
N GLN A 5 8.29 15.83 10.09
CA GLN A 5 7.91 16.81 9.06
C GLN A 5 6.67 16.41 8.25
N ASN A 6 6.38 15.12 8.08
CA ASN A 6 5.17 14.62 7.40
C ASN A 6 3.92 14.51 8.31
N GLY A 7 3.99 15.02 9.55
CA GLY A 7 2.87 15.04 10.49
C GLY A 7 2.63 13.72 11.25
N TRP A 8 3.43 12.69 11.03
CA TRP A 8 3.31 11.43 11.77
C TRP A 8 3.89 11.54 13.18
N PRO A 9 3.30 10.88 14.20
CA PRO A 9 3.86 10.87 15.55
C PRO A 9 5.28 10.29 15.54
N ALA A 10 6.24 11.05 16.06
CA ALA A 10 7.61 10.58 16.18
C ALA A 10 7.72 9.50 17.27
N ILE A 11 8.61 8.53 17.04
CA ILE A 11 8.87 7.41 17.93
C ILE A 11 10.23 7.65 18.57
N GLY A 12 10.25 7.92 19.88
CA GLY A 12 11.47 8.32 20.59
C GLY A 12 12.48 7.20 20.89
N ALA A 13 12.06 5.93 20.78
CA ALA A 13 12.89 4.79 21.13
C ALA A 13 12.83 3.71 20.03
N GLY A 14 13.99 3.20 19.63
CA GLY A 14 14.09 2.17 18.58
C GLY A 14 13.55 0.80 19.02
N THR A 15 13.29 0.64 20.31
CA THR A 15 12.67 -0.55 20.92
C THR A 15 11.15 -0.44 21.03
N ASP A 16 10.55 0.66 20.59
CA ASP A 16 9.09 0.85 20.60
C ASP A 16 8.40 -0.23 19.76
N THR A 17 7.33 -0.82 20.29
CA THR A 17 6.63 -1.96 19.68
C THR A 17 5.90 -1.59 18.40
N ARG A 18 5.67 -0.30 18.13
CA ARG A 18 5.13 0.17 16.85
C ARG A 18 6.12 0.03 15.70
N LEU A 19 7.42 -0.13 15.99
CA LEU A 19 8.47 -0.34 14.99
C LEU A 19 8.74 -1.83 14.75
N ALA A 20 8.63 -2.25 13.49
CA ALA A 20 8.92 -3.62 13.06
C ALA A 20 10.32 -3.71 12.42
N PRO A 21 11.08 -4.81 12.65
CA PRO A 21 12.30 -5.09 11.89
C PRO A 21 12.01 -5.12 10.39
N PHE A 22 12.83 -4.42 9.60
CA PHE A 22 12.61 -4.28 8.17
C PHE A 22 13.76 -4.94 7.40
N PRO A 23 13.52 -5.97 6.58
CA PRO A 23 14.59 -6.83 6.05
C PRO A 23 15.49 -6.14 5.01
N TRP A 24 15.11 -4.95 4.53
CA TRP A 24 15.80 -4.24 3.46
C TRP A 24 16.75 -3.15 3.96
N VAL A 25 16.73 -2.83 5.26
CA VAL A 25 17.56 -1.75 5.83
C VAL A 25 18.13 -2.16 7.17
N THR A 26 19.23 -1.54 7.55
CA THR A 26 19.66 -1.52 8.96
C THR A 26 18.67 -0.68 9.75
N GLY A 27 17.87 -1.34 10.59
CA GLY A 27 16.92 -0.70 11.48
C GLY A 27 15.50 -1.24 11.35
N ARG A 28 14.54 -0.36 11.60
CA ARG A 28 13.11 -0.68 11.68
C ARG A 28 12.29 0.34 10.90
N VAL A 29 11.05 0.02 10.59
CA VAL A 29 10.06 0.98 10.07
C VAL A 29 8.78 0.87 10.87
N LEU A 30 7.89 1.85 10.73
CA LEU A 30 6.57 1.80 11.35
C LEU A 30 5.80 0.59 10.83
N SER A 31 5.28 -0.22 11.75
CA SER A 31 4.48 -1.41 11.44
C SER A 31 3.15 -1.07 10.74
N GLY A 32 2.47 -2.11 10.24
CA GLY A 32 1.17 -1.97 9.59
C GLY A 32 1.28 -1.41 8.16
N PRO A 33 0.34 -0.56 7.72
CA PRO A 33 0.29 -0.09 6.33
C PRO A 33 1.57 0.58 5.83
N VAL A 34 2.27 1.34 6.69
CA VAL A 34 3.55 1.96 6.31
C VAL A 34 4.58 0.90 5.96
N PHE A 35 4.69 -0.17 6.76
CA PHE A 35 5.55 -1.30 6.48
C PHE A 35 5.24 -1.90 5.11
N THR A 36 3.96 -2.20 4.84
CA THR A 36 3.53 -2.81 3.58
C THR A 36 3.88 -1.94 2.37
N VAL A 37 3.65 -0.63 2.44
CA VAL A 37 3.96 0.29 1.35
C VAL A 37 5.46 0.40 1.12
N LEU A 38 6.25 0.61 2.18
CA LEU A 38 7.70 0.73 2.08
C LEU A 38 8.36 -0.60 1.68
N GLU A 39 7.81 -1.73 2.09
CA GLU A 39 8.26 -3.06 1.66
C GLU A 39 8.07 -3.25 0.17
N HIS A 40 6.94 -2.82 -0.39
CA HIS A 40 6.73 -2.87 -1.84
C HIS A 40 7.76 -2.02 -2.58
N VAL A 41 8.04 -0.82 -2.08
CA VAL A 41 9.10 0.05 -2.64
C VAL A 41 10.45 -0.65 -2.61
N ALA A 42 10.88 -1.13 -1.44
CA ALA A 42 12.20 -1.74 -1.27
C ALA A 42 12.35 -3.05 -2.08
N ARG A 43 11.33 -3.91 -2.08
CA ARG A 43 11.32 -5.15 -2.85
C ARG A 43 11.44 -4.89 -4.35
N ARG A 44 10.68 -3.95 -4.90
CA ARG A 44 10.77 -3.61 -6.33
C ARG A 44 12.07 -2.86 -6.65
N PHE A 45 12.54 -1.99 -5.76
CA PHE A 45 13.84 -1.31 -5.92
C PHE A 45 14.96 -2.34 -6.07
N ASN A 46 15.01 -3.32 -5.16
CA ASN A 46 16.00 -4.40 -5.19
C ASN A 46 15.98 -5.20 -6.51
N ALA A 47 14.79 -5.41 -7.07
CA ALA A 47 14.61 -6.23 -8.27
C ALA A 47 14.83 -5.46 -9.58
N GLU A 48 14.50 -4.17 -9.63
CA GLU A 48 14.38 -3.42 -10.88
C GLU A 48 15.29 -2.20 -11.00
N VAL A 49 15.80 -1.69 -9.88
CA VAL A 49 16.66 -0.50 -9.84
C VAL A 49 18.09 -0.94 -9.60
N GLU A 50 18.39 -1.48 -8.42
CA GLU A 50 19.65 -2.13 -8.11
C GLU A 50 19.54 -2.94 -6.82
N GLY A 51 20.41 -3.93 -6.64
CA GLY A 51 20.43 -4.77 -5.45
C GLY A 51 20.68 -3.96 -4.17
N ILE A 52 19.88 -4.21 -3.14
CA ILE A 52 19.97 -3.54 -1.85
C ILE A 52 21.07 -4.18 -1.01
N THR A 53 21.99 -3.34 -0.53
CA THR A 53 22.96 -3.69 0.51
C THR A 53 22.43 -3.24 1.87
N VAL A 54 21.88 -4.17 2.65
CA VAL A 54 21.18 -3.87 3.92
C VAL A 54 22.04 -3.06 4.91
N SER A 55 23.34 -3.33 5.00
CA SER A 55 24.28 -2.60 5.87
C SER A 55 24.51 -1.14 5.44
N SER A 56 24.15 -0.81 4.20
CA SER A 56 24.31 0.50 3.57
C SER A 56 22.97 1.20 3.35
N SER A 57 21.89 0.67 3.92
CA SER A 57 20.53 1.19 3.84
C SER A 57 20.00 1.39 5.24
N TRP A 58 19.20 2.44 5.49
CA TRP A 58 18.84 2.86 6.84
C TRP A 58 17.34 3.09 7.01
N GLY A 59 16.83 2.64 8.16
CA GLY A 59 15.43 2.83 8.58
C GLY A 59 15.31 3.88 9.69
N TRP A 60 14.46 3.61 10.67
CA TRP A 60 14.16 4.50 11.80
C TRP A 60 15.41 5.05 12.48
N ALA A 61 15.38 6.36 12.74
CA ALA A 61 16.36 7.07 13.55
C ALA A 61 15.69 8.32 14.13
N TYR A 62 15.67 8.47 15.45
CA TYR A 62 15.14 9.66 16.10
C TYR A 62 16.13 10.83 16.00
N ARG A 63 16.00 11.62 14.94
CA ARG A 63 16.87 12.77 14.66
C ARG A 63 16.13 13.88 13.92
N ALA A 64 16.69 15.09 13.99
CA ALA A 64 16.31 16.15 13.07
C ALA A 64 16.78 15.86 11.64
N ILE A 65 16.17 16.54 10.67
CA ILE A 65 16.68 16.60 9.30
C ILE A 65 18.06 17.27 9.33
N GLU A 66 18.97 16.83 8.48
CA GLU A 66 20.30 17.45 8.38
C GLU A 66 20.18 18.94 8.02
N GLY A 67 20.59 19.81 8.94
CA GLY A 67 20.52 21.27 8.76
C GLY A 67 19.17 21.91 9.11
N SER A 68 18.22 21.19 9.70
CA SER A 68 16.95 21.75 10.22
C SER A 68 16.76 21.42 11.71
N SER A 69 15.86 22.15 12.37
CA SER A 69 15.31 21.80 13.69
C SER A 69 14.13 20.83 13.63
N ASP A 70 13.56 20.60 12.44
CA ASP A 70 12.41 19.73 12.27
C ASP A 70 12.81 18.26 12.33
N LEU A 71 11.95 17.42 12.92
CA LEU A 71 12.18 15.98 12.98
C LEU A 71 12.04 15.33 11.60
N SER A 72 13.01 14.50 11.26
CA SER A 72 13.03 13.72 10.02
C SER A 72 11.89 12.69 10.00
N ASN A 73 11.44 12.30 8.81
CA ASN A 73 10.49 11.18 8.63
C ASN A 73 11.07 9.82 9.08
N HIS A 74 12.39 9.70 9.20
CA HIS A 74 13.01 8.57 9.91
C HIS A 74 12.61 8.50 11.39
N ALA A 75 12.31 9.63 12.03
CA ALA A 75 11.97 9.67 13.45
C ALA A 75 10.61 9.03 13.75
N SER A 76 9.69 8.99 12.78
CA SER A 76 8.40 8.29 12.88
C SER A 76 8.43 6.88 12.25
N GLY A 77 9.57 6.46 11.69
CA GLY A 77 9.70 5.19 10.98
C GLY A 77 8.98 5.17 9.64
N THR A 78 8.75 6.33 9.03
CA THR A 78 7.98 6.50 7.80
C THR A 78 8.84 6.85 6.58
N ALA A 79 10.15 6.64 6.69
CA ALA A 79 11.09 6.80 5.60
C ALA A 79 12.19 5.72 5.64
N ILE A 80 12.78 5.47 4.48
CA ILE A 80 13.92 4.57 4.27
C ILE A 80 14.93 5.23 3.35
N ASP A 81 16.21 4.98 3.62
CA ASP A 81 17.33 5.31 2.73
C ASP A 81 17.88 4.00 2.15
N LEU A 82 17.99 3.92 0.82
CA LEU A 82 18.47 2.71 0.12
C LEU A 82 19.84 2.96 -0.52
N ASN A 83 20.79 2.07 -0.24
CA ASN A 83 22.16 2.10 -0.79
C ASN A 83 22.84 3.47 -0.62
N ALA A 84 22.63 4.10 0.53
CA ALA A 84 22.94 5.50 0.79
C ALA A 84 24.37 5.96 0.45
N PRO A 85 25.45 5.19 0.72
CA PRO A 85 26.79 5.55 0.28
C PRO A 85 26.97 5.68 -1.24
N ARG A 86 26.13 5.01 -2.06
CA ARG A 86 26.12 5.12 -3.52
C ARG A 86 25.32 6.32 -4.03
N HIS A 87 24.37 6.80 -3.23
CA HIS A 87 23.45 7.88 -3.58
C HIS A 87 23.45 8.98 -2.49
N PRO A 88 24.61 9.59 -2.20
CA PRO A 88 24.77 10.45 -1.03
C PRO A 88 23.95 11.74 -1.10
N LEU A 89 23.51 12.22 0.06
CA LEU A 89 22.72 13.44 0.20
C LEU A 89 23.38 14.66 -0.47
N GLY A 90 22.69 15.25 -1.43
CA GLY A 90 23.14 16.39 -2.24
C GLY A 90 23.70 16.00 -3.61
N ALA A 91 23.95 14.71 -3.86
CA ALA A 91 24.29 14.23 -5.20
C ALA A 91 23.04 14.07 -6.08
N SER A 92 23.23 14.17 -7.38
CA SER A 92 22.20 13.98 -8.39
C SER A 92 22.74 13.20 -9.58
N GLY A 93 21.86 12.50 -10.30
CA GLY A 93 22.26 11.67 -11.44
C GLY A 93 23.07 10.44 -11.04
N THR A 94 22.90 9.97 -9.80
CA THR A 94 23.56 8.76 -9.29
C THR A 94 22.86 7.47 -9.76
N PHE A 95 21.64 7.60 -10.30
CA PHE A 95 20.95 6.54 -11.03
C PHE A 95 21.01 6.76 -12.54
N THR A 96 21.11 5.66 -13.29
CA THR A 96 20.95 5.67 -14.74
C THR A 96 19.50 6.00 -15.15
N GLY A 97 19.29 6.41 -16.41
CA GLY A 97 17.93 6.69 -16.91
C GLY A 97 16.97 5.50 -16.80
N ALA A 98 17.46 4.27 -16.99
CA ALA A 98 16.65 3.05 -16.83
C ALA A 98 16.25 2.82 -15.36
N GLN A 99 17.17 3.06 -14.43
CA GLN A 99 16.91 2.99 -12.99
C GLN A 99 15.90 4.05 -12.55
N VAL A 100 16.03 5.28 -13.02
CA VAL A 100 15.04 6.34 -12.76
C VAL A 100 13.66 5.94 -13.31
N ALA A 101 13.59 5.38 -14.52
CA ALA A 101 12.33 4.88 -15.08
C ALA A 101 11.70 3.77 -14.23
N ALA A 102 12.52 2.87 -13.66
CA ALA A 102 12.05 1.86 -12.71
C ALA A 102 11.53 2.49 -11.42
N ILE A 103 12.24 3.46 -10.84
CA ILE A 103 11.78 4.24 -9.68
C ILE A 103 10.41 4.88 -9.96
N ARG A 104 10.20 5.47 -11.15
CA ARG A 104 8.90 6.05 -11.53
C ARG A 104 7.77 5.02 -11.54
N ARG A 105 8.00 3.82 -12.07
CA ARG A 105 6.99 2.74 -12.04
C ARG A 105 6.66 2.33 -10.61
N ILE A 106 7.67 2.21 -9.75
CA ILE A 106 7.48 1.87 -8.34
C ILE A 106 6.63 2.95 -7.65
N LEU A 107 6.96 4.22 -7.85
CA LEU A 107 6.21 5.35 -7.27
C LEU A 107 4.75 5.40 -7.78
N ALA A 108 4.50 5.00 -9.03
CA ALA A 108 3.14 4.93 -9.57
C ALA A 108 2.27 3.91 -8.80
N ASP A 109 2.82 2.73 -8.45
CA ASP A 109 2.09 1.71 -7.69
C ASP A 109 1.67 2.19 -6.30
N VAL A 110 2.53 2.98 -5.66
CA VAL A 110 2.35 3.46 -4.29
C VAL A 110 1.77 4.87 -4.22
N SER A 111 1.41 5.45 -5.37
CA SER A 111 0.82 6.78 -5.44
C SER A 111 -0.54 6.83 -4.74
N PRO A 112 -0.85 7.89 -3.96
CA PRO A 112 -0.04 9.09 -3.74
C PRO A 112 0.83 9.03 -2.47
N ALA A 113 1.02 7.87 -1.86
CA ALA A 113 1.51 7.75 -0.49
C ALA A 113 3.01 8.04 -0.31
N VAL A 114 3.84 7.79 -1.32
CA VAL A 114 5.31 7.89 -1.23
C VAL A 114 5.84 8.95 -2.19
N ARG A 115 6.86 9.68 -1.73
CA ARG A 115 7.71 10.54 -2.55
C ARG A 115 9.15 10.05 -2.53
N TRP A 116 9.88 10.34 -3.61
CA TRP A 116 11.31 10.09 -3.72
C TRP A 116 12.12 11.38 -3.56
N GLY A 117 13.22 11.33 -2.80
CA GLY A 117 14.10 12.47 -2.53
C GLY A 117 14.86 13.00 -3.76
N GLY A 118 14.98 12.19 -4.82
CA GLY A 118 15.45 12.66 -6.12
C GLY A 118 14.56 13.73 -6.76
N ASP A 119 13.31 13.87 -6.33
CA ASP A 119 12.36 14.88 -6.84
C ASP A 119 12.44 16.23 -6.11
N TYR A 120 13.24 16.34 -5.05
CA TYR A 120 13.29 17.58 -4.27
C TYR A 120 13.79 18.74 -5.12
N SER A 121 13.16 19.91 -5.02
CA SER A 121 13.59 21.10 -5.77
C SER A 121 14.92 21.67 -5.27
N GLY A 122 15.22 21.49 -3.97
CA GLY A 122 16.45 21.92 -3.33
C GLY A 122 17.56 20.86 -3.35
N ARG A 123 18.13 20.58 -2.17
CA ARG A 123 19.15 19.54 -2.00
C ARG A 123 18.54 18.18 -2.34
N LYS A 124 19.08 17.54 -3.37
CA LYS A 124 18.66 16.21 -3.82
C LYS A 124 19.00 15.15 -2.81
N ASP A 125 18.14 14.15 -2.70
CA ASP A 125 18.34 13.01 -1.80
C ASP A 125 17.94 11.71 -2.50
N GLU A 126 18.77 11.26 -3.45
CA GLU A 126 18.41 10.15 -4.34
C GLU A 126 18.29 8.80 -3.61
N MET A 127 18.89 8.63 -2.42
CA MET A 127 18.69 7.44 -1.58
C MET A 127 17.31 7.37 -0.89
N HIS A 128 16.61 8.50 -0.75
CA HIS A 128 15.55 8.66 0.23
C HIS A 128 14.14 8.41 -0.33
N PHE A 129 13.35 7.61 0.38
CA PHE A 129 11.93 7.38 0.11
C PHE A 129 11.11 7.62 1.37
N GLU A 130 10.04 8.41 1.28
CA GLU A 130 9.26 8.84 2.44
C GLU A 130 7.76 8.78 2.18
N ILE A 131 7.00 8.49 3.24
CA ILE A 131 5.55 8.67 3.27
C ILE A 131 5.24 10.17 3.34
N THR A 132 4.35 10.64 2.47
CA THR A 132 3.92 12.06 2.40
C THR A 132 2.46 12.28 2.76
N THR A 133 1.69 11.21 2.91
CA THR A 133 0.24 11.26 3.20
C THR A 133 -0.10 10.81 4.61
N GLY A 134 -1.34 11.10 5.05
CA GLY A 134 -1.87 10.62 6.32
C GLY A 134 -2.19 9.11 6.32
N ALA A 135 -2.45 8.57 7.51
CA ALA A 135 -2.61 7.14 7.75
C ALA A 135 -3.72 6.47 6.91
N ALA A 136 -4.86 7.15 6.69
CA ALA A 136 -5.96 6.62 5.89
C ALA A 136 -5.54 6.35 4.44
N THR A 137 -4.84 7.31 3.81
CA THR A 137 -4.34 7.15 2.44
C THR A 137 -3.30 6.03 2.34
N VAL A 138 -2.38 5.94 3.31
CA VAL A 138 -1.39 4.85 3.34
C VAL A 138 -2.08 3.49 3.50
N ALA A 139 -3.12 3.39 4.34
CA ALA A 139 -3.89 2.17 4.51
C ALA A 139 -4.61 1.74 3.22
N ALA A 140 -5.19 2.69 2.48
CA ALA A 140 -5.82 2.41 1.20
C ALA A 140 -4.81 1.92 0.14
N VAL A 141 -3.62 2.53 0.07
CA VAL A 141 -2.55 2.06 -0.81
C VAL A 141 -2.06 0.68 -0.40
N ALA A 142 -1.83 0.42 0.89
CA ALA A 142 -1.42 -0.90 1.39
C ALA A 142 -2.43 -2.00 1.05
N ALA A 143 -3.73 -1.71 1.19
CA ALA A 143 -4.80 -2.63 0.84
C ALA A 143 -4.78 -2.95 -0.67
N ARG A 144 -4.64 -1.93 -1.53
CA ARG A 144 -4.49 -2.11 -2.98
C ARG A 144 -3.31 -3.03 -3.34
N LEU A 145 -2.17 -2.87 -2.66
CA LEU A 145 -0.97 -3.68 -2.92
C LEU A 145 -1.13 -5.15 -2.49
N THR A 146 -1.99 -5.41 -1.51
CA THR A 146 -2.22 -6.75 -0.94
C THR A 146 -3.47 -7.43 -1.51
N GLY A 147 -4.16 -6.80 -2.47
CA GLY A 147 -5.44 -7.26 -3.00
C GLY A 147 -6.59 -7.18 -1.98
N GLY A 148 -6.38 -6.49 -0.87
CA GLY A 148 -7.38 -6.27 0.16
C GLY A 148 -8.23 -5.03 -0.09
N THR A 149 -9.42 -5.02 0.47
CA THR A 149 -10.29 -3.84 0.52
C THR A 149 -9.75 -2.85 1.56
N PRO A 150 -9.58 -1.54 1.24
CA PRO A 150 -9.12 -0.54 2.19
C PRO A 150 -9.95 -0.52 3.49
N PRO A 151 -9.34 -0.37 4.68
CA PRO A 151 -10.10 -0.11 5.90
C PRO A 151 -10.74 1.28 5.77
N GLY A 152 -12.07 1.33 5.78
CA GLY A 152 -12.87 2.52 5.45
C GLY A 152 -13.63 2.41 4.12
N SER A 153 -13.31 1.41 3.30
CA SER A 153 -14.23 0.83 2.35
C SER A 153 -15.06 -0.24 3.06
N THR A 154 -15.94 0.18 3.97
CA THR A 154 -17.27 -0.43 3.93
C THR A 154 -17.71 -0.26 2.46
N PRO A 155 -18.23 -1.27 1.74
CA PRO A 155 -19.11 -0.96 0.62
C PRO A 155 -20.02 0.14 1.14
N ALA A 156 -20.09 1.29 0.46
CA ALA A 156 -20.93 2.41 0.90
C ALA A 156 -22.18 1.80 1.50
N GLN A 157 -22.37 1.94 2.82
CA GLN A 157 -23.38 1.24 3.61
C GLN A 157 -24.56 0.93 2.68
N GLU A 158 -24.66 -0.33 2.20
CA GLU A 158 -25.52 -0.70 1.07
C GLU A 158 -26.99 -0.79 1.51
N ASP A 159 -27.33 0.03 2.49
CA ASP A 159 -28.66 0.24 3.02
C ASP A 159 -29.04 1.67 2.56
N ASP A 160 -30.03 1.73 1.67
CA ASP A 160 -30.69 2.93 1.12
C ASP A 160 -30.17 3.45 -0.24
N MET A 161 -30.08 2.57 -1.24
CA MET A 161 -30.12 2.99 -2.64
C MET A 161 -31.55 3.40 -3.03
N ILE A 162 -31.84 4.70 -2.98
CA ILE A 162 -33.06 5.30 -3.53
C ILE A 162 -32.93 5.38 -5.05
N TYR A 163 -33.87 4.80 -5.79
CA TYR A 163 -33.98 5.01 -7.23
C TYR A 163 -35.15 5.92 -7.58
N LEU A 164 -34.96 6.74 -8.62
CA LEU A 164 -35.99 7.60 -9.18
C LEU A 164 -36.52 6.97 -10.48
N ARG A 165 -37.70 6.36 -10.43
CA ARG A 165 -38.34 5.75 -11.60
C ARG A 165 -39.24 6.79 -12.27
N ILE A 166 -39.04 7.06 -13.55
CA ILE A 166 -40.01 7.84 -14.34
C ILE A 166 -41.25 6.97 -14.53
N ILE A 167 -42.41 7.43 -14.06
CA ILE A 167 -43.69 6.72 -14.23
C ILE A 167 -44.43 7.26 -15.46
N ASP A 168 -44.27 8.54 -15.74
CA ASP A 168 -44.85 9.22 -16.90
C ASP A 168 -43.88 10.28 -17.41
N GLY A 169 -43.47 10.17 -18.67
CA GLY A 169 -42.46 11.02 -19.28
C GLY A 169 -42.28 10.71 -20.78
N SER A 170 -41.41 11.48 -21.44
CA SER A 170 -41.20 11.48 -22.90
C SER A 170 -40.80 10.11 -23.50
N GLY A 171 -40.29 9.18 -22.69
CA GLY A 171 -39.84 7.85 -23.15
C GLY A 171 -38.54 7.87 -23.97
N ASP A 172 -37.87 9.02 -24.05
CA ASP A 172 -36.66 9.28 -24.84
C ASP A 172 -35.34 9.01 -24.07
N GLY A 173 -35.45 8.41 -22.89
CA GLY A 173 -34.32 8.11 -22.00
C GLY A 173 -33.69 9.33 -21.34
N ARG A 174 -34.34 10.51 -21.40
CA ARG A 174 -33.89 11.75 -20.74
C ARG A 174 -34.93 12.26 -19.75
N LEU A 175 -34.43 12.96 -18.73
CA LEU A 175 -35.27 13.67 -17.76
C LEU A 175 -35.71 15.01 -18.35
N ASN A 176 -37.01 15.21 -18.47
CA ASN A 176 -37.62 16.40 -19.04
C ASN A 176 -38.46 17.15 -18.00
N LYS A 177 -38.63 18.46 -18.23
CA LYS A 177 -39.41 19.33 -17.35
C LYS A 177 -40.91 18.98 -17.49
N GLY A 178 -41.49 18.40 -16.45
CA GLY A 178 -42.90 17.97 -16.41
C GLY A 178 -43.08 16.47 -16.20
N ASP A 179 -42.00 15.69 -16.24
CA ASP A 179 -42.02 14.25 -15.97
C ASP A 179 -42.46 13.95 -14.52
N VAL A 180 -43.20 12.85 -14.35
CA VAL A 180 -43.68 12.34 -13.07
C VAL A 180 -42.84 11.15 -12.64
N PHE A 181 -42.36 11.17 -11.39
CA PHE A 181 -41.44 10.17 -10.86
C PHE A 181 -41.98 9.48 -9.60
N GLU A 182 -41.66 8.20 -9.47
CA GLU A 182 -41.74 7.43 -8.22
C GLU A 182 -40.38 7.45 -7.54
N VAL A 183 -40.38 7.65 -6.23
CA VAL A 183 -39.21 7.42 -5.38
C VAL A 183 -39.39 6.04 -4.74
N GLY A 184 -38.51 5.10 -5.05
CA GLY A 184 -38.57 3.74 -4.52
C GLY A 184 -37.25 3.30 -3.90
N GLU A 185 -37.34 2.44 -2.89
CA GLU A 185 -36.19 1.82 -2.23
C GLU A 185 -35.93 0.44 -2.86
N LEU A 186 -34.71 0.19 -3.32
CA LEU A 186 -34.31 -1.10 -3.89
C LEU A 186 -33.54 -1.90 -2.84
N THR A 187 -34.11 -3.00 -2.37
CA THR A 187 -33.37 -4.00 -1.59
C THR A 187 -32.69 -5.00 -2.53
N ALA A 188 -31.51 -5.51 -2.14
CA ALA A 188 -30.67 -6.38 -2.96
C ALA A 188 -31.38 -7.64 -3.50
N ASP A 189 -32.41 -8.13 -2.81
CA ASP A 189 -33.21 -9.30 -3.21
C ASP A 189 -33.99 -9.11 -4.53
N ARG A 190 -34.17 -7.88 -5.02
CA ARG A 190 -34.87 -7.61 -6.29
C ARG A 190 -33.96 -7.53 -7.52
N LEU A 191 -32.66 -7.32 -7.33
CA LEU A 191 -31.72 -7.15 -8.45
C LEU A 191 -31.39 -8.47 -9.15
N SER A 192 -31.38 -9.60 -8.43
CA SER A 192 -31.10 -10.92 -9.02
C SER A 192 -32.22 -11.46 -9.90
N ALA A 193 -33.44 -10.93 -9.78
CA ALA A 193 -34.59 -11.41 -10.55
C ALA A 193 -34.71 -10.76 -11.94
N GLN A 194 -34.05 -9.62 -12.20
CA GLN A 194 -34.19 -8.89 -13.47
C GLN A 194 -33.03 -9.13 -14.46
N GLN A 195 -31.92 -9.74 -14.04
CA GLN A 195 -30.73 -9.90 -14.89
C GLN A 195 -30.64 -11.22 -15.67
N PHE A 196 -31.72 -12.01 -15.80
CA PHE A 196 -31.66 -13.30 -16.51
C PHE A 196 -32.73 -13.57 -17.58
N GLU A 197 -33.52 -12.58 -17.99
CA GLU A 197 -34.34 -12.74 -19.20
C GLU A 197 -34.20 -11.55 -20.15
N GLU A 198 -33.15 -11.55 -20.96
CA GLU A 198 -33.17 -10.87 -22.25
C GLU A 198 -32.46 -11.70 -23.33
N HIS A 199 -33.26 -12.07 -24.34
CA HIS A 199 -32.91 -12.40 -25.73
C HIS A 199 -32.56 -13.85 -26.10
N LEU A 200 -33.60 -14.57 -26.52
CA LEU A 200 -33.60 -15.33 -27.78
C LEU A 200 -34.84 -14.94 -28.60
N GLU A 201 -34.69 -13.98 -29.52
CA GLU A 201 -35.48 -13.93 -30.77
C GLU A 201 -34.66 -14.72 -31.84
N GLU A 202 -35.18 -15.31 -32.92
CA GLU A 202 -36.25 -14.90 -33.83
C GLU A 202 -36.85 -16.10 -34.61
N ASP A 203 -38.06 -15.86 -35.15
CA ASP A 203 -38.57 -16.26 -36.47
C ASP A 203 -38.67 -17.73 -36.88
N LEU A 204 -39.92 -18.18 -37.04
CA LEU A 204 -40.57 -18.44 -38.34
C LEU A 204 -41.83 -19.29 -38.11
N LEU A 205 -43.01 -18.74 -38.41
CA LEU A 205 -44.06 -19.36 -39.25
C LEU A 205 -45.41 -18.69 -39.03
N GLY A 206 -45.80 -17.88 -40.01
CA GLY A 206 -47.19 -17.64 -40.35
C GLY A 206 -47.38 -17.87 -41.84
N ARG A 207 -47.97 -19.03 -42.22
CA ARG A 207 -49.05 -19.16 -43.22
C ARG A 207 -49.23 -20.60 -43.68
N ASP A 208 -50.47 -21.06 -43.48
CA ASP A 208 -51.29 -21.89 -44.34
C ASP A 208 -50.77 -23.27 -44.78
N GLY A 209 -51.44 -24.33 -44.31
CA GLY A 209 -51.47 -25.58 -45.08
C GLY A 209 -51.77 -26.87 -44.33
N VAL A 210 -53.07 -27.13 -44.14
CA VAL A 210 -53.70 -28.47 -44.25
C VAL A 210 -53.63 -29.46 -43.07
N LEU A 211 -54.85 -29.86 -42.71
CA LEU A 211 -55.32 -30.89 -41.79
C LEU A 211 -54.90 -32.32 -42.21
N VAL A 212 -54.75 -33.25 -41.27
CA VAL A 212 -55.67 -34.39 -41.01
C VAL A 212 -55.21 -35.11 -39.73
N GLY A 213 -56.17 -35.45 -38.87
CA GLY A 213 -55.97 -36.18 -37.61
C GLY A 213 -55.89 -37.71 -37.76
N PRO A 214 -56.50 -38.47 -36.84
CA PRO A 214 -55.82 -39.32 -35.86
C PRO A 214 -55.90 -40.82 -36.17
N ASP A 215 -55.06 -41.65 -35.53
CA ASP A 215 -55.34 -43.01 -35.00
C ASP A 215 -54.02 -43.81 -34.77
N GLY A 216 -53.89 -44.46 -33.61
CA GLY A 216 -52.83 -45.46 -33.33
C GLY A 216 -53.16 -46.84 -33.96
N PRO A 217 -52.62 -47.99 -33.47
CA PRO A 217 -51.47 -48.26 -32.60
C PRO A 217 -50.48 -49.30 -33.22
N GLY A 218 -49.36 -49.59 -32.54
CA GLY A 218 -48.86 -50.97 -32.48
C GLY A 218 -47.40 -51.29 -32.87
N CYS A 219 -46.73 -51.90 -31.89
CA CYS A 219 -45.81 -53.04 -31.99
C CYS A 219 -44.30 -52.83 -32.25
N SER A 220 -43.56 -53.15 -31.16
CA SER A 220 -42.32 -53.95 -31.09
C SER A 220 -41.06 -53.42 -31.81
N GLY A 221 -39.89 -53.33 -31.19
CA GLY A 221 -39.45 -53.76 -29.87
C GLY A 221 -37.92 -53.85 -29.84
N ARG A 222 -37.42 -54.04 -28.61
CA ARG A 222 -36.13 -54.62 -28.20
C ARG A 222 -34.87 -53.74 -28.26
N GLY A 223 -34.32 -53.59 -27.05
CA GLY A 223 -32.89 -53.48 -26.75
C GLY A 223 -32.41 -52.05 -26.53
N GLY A 224 -31.96 -51.61 -25.36
CA GLY A 224 -31.62 -52.30 -24.13
C GLY A 224 -30.65 -51.42 -23.34
N LEU A 225 -31.19 -50.77 -22.30
CA LEU A 225 -30.61 -50.52 -20.97
C LEU A 225 -29.24 -49.78 -20.85
N SER A 226 -29.36 -48.46 -20.61
CA SER A 226 -28.88 -47.66 -19.46
C SER A 226 -27.41 -47.67 -19.00
N PRO A 227 -26.81 -46.48 -18.76
CA PRO A 227 -25.81 -46.25 -17.73
C PRO A 227 -26.44 -45.70 -16.43
N GLY A 228 -26.05 -46.28 -15.29
CA GLY A 228 -26.49 -45.91 -13.95
C GLY A 228 -25.57 -44.89 -13.27
N LEU A 229 -26.20 -44.00 -12.48
CA LEU A 229 -25.63 -42.93 -11.66
C LEU A 229 -24.58 -43.39 -10.64
N ARG A 230 -23.59 -42.53 -10.35
CA ARG A 230 -23.38 -41.80 -9.06
C ARG A 230 -21.94 -41.28 -8.89
N SER A 231 -21.82 -40.00 -8.53
CA SER A 231 -20.71 -39.38 -7.78
C SER A 231 -20.52 -40.04 -6.38
N PRO A 232 -19.40 -39.84 -5.61
CA PRO A 232 -18.61 -38.61 -5.50
C PRO A 232 -17.08 -38.73 -5.26
N ASN A 233 -16.44 -37.54 -5.21
CA ASN A 233 -15.04 -37.21 -4.88
C ASN A 233 -14.50 -37.85 -3.58
N PRO A 234 -13.16 -38.01 -3.44
CA PRO A 234 -12.43 -37.21 -2.43
C PRO A 234 -10.97 -36.81 -2.78
N SER A 235 -10.48 -35.81 -2.03
CA SER A 235 -9.12 -35.22 -1.99
C SER A 235 -7.97 -36.17 -1.61
N PRO A 236 -6.69 -35.82 -1.92
CA PRO A 236 -5.48 -36.30 -1.20
C PRO A 236 -4.84 -35.15 -0.39
N SER A 237 -4.54 -35.23 0.92
CA SER A 237 -3.55 -36.06 1.67
C SER A 237 -2.09 -35.85 1.27
N ASN A 238 -1.32 -35.13 2.11
CA ASN A 238 0.16 -35.06 2.08
C ASN A 238 0.71 -35.51 3.45
N PRO A 239 1.77 -36.34 3.52
CA PRO A 239 2.34 -36.79 4.79
C PRO A 239 3.58 -35.98 5.23
N ALA A 240 3.75 -35.90 6.55
CA ALA A 240 4.98 -35.59 7.29
C ALA A 240 5.85 -36.88 7.40
N GLU A 241 7.11 -36.99 7.84
CA GLU A 241 8.06 -36.22 8.66
C GLU A 241 9.50 -36.67 8.29
N SER A 242 10.55 -35.95 8.71
CA SER A 242 11.51 -36.44 9.74
C SER A 242 12.82 -35.65 9.79
N SER A 243 13.25 -35.41 11.03
CA SER A 243 14.41 -34.66 11.50
C SER A 243 15.60 -35.56 11.85
N THR A 244 16.84 -35.05 11.74
CA THR A 244 17.92 -35.29 12.73
C THR A 244 19.10 -34.31 12.56
N ALA A 245 19.31 -33.46 13.59
CA ALA A 245 20.55 -33.24 14.37
C ALA A 245 21.86 -32.76 13.68
N ARG A 246 22.82 -32.07 14.32
CA ARG A 246 23.02 -31.23 15.52
C ARG A 246 24.52 -30.87 15.45
N ALA A 247 24.95 -29.61 15.59
CA ALA A 247 26.33 -29.28 15.96
C ALA A 247 26.40 -27.89 16.61
N THR A 248 27.11 -27.84 17.73
CA THR A 248 27.32 -26.72 18.66
C THR A 248 28.81 -26.43 18.81
N ALA A 249 29.22 -25.17 18.81
CA ALA A 249 30.38 -24.54 19.50
C ALA A 249 30.33 -23.03 19.14
N ASP A 250 30.04 -22.07 20.01
CA ASP A 250 30.80 -21.54 21.16
C ASP A 250 32.20 -20.99 20.81
N SER A 251 32.40 -19.66 20.91
CA SER A 251 33.34 -19.05 21.88
C SER A 251 33.59 -17.54 21.64
N THR A 252 33.39 -16.78 22.72
CA THR A 252 34.16 -15.60 23.22
C THR A 252 34.13 -14.22 22.54
N ARG A 253 33.31 -13.33 23.12
CA ARG A 253 33.67 -12.11 23.89
C ARG A 253 35.10 -11.56 23.74
N ALA A 254 35.21 -10.31 23.26
CA ALA A 254 36.31 -9.41 23.57
C ALA A 254 35.77 -8.02 23.98
N THR A 255 35.72 -7.79 25.28
CA THR A 255 35.57 -6.48 25.93
C THR A 255 36.90 -5.73 25.86
N SER A 256 36.92 -4.50 25.37
CA SER A 256 38.04 -3.57 25.59
C SER A 256 37.54 -2.34 26.33
N SER A 257 37.78 -2.36 27.64
CA SER A 257 37.80 -1.21 28.53
C SER A 257 39.16 -0.51 28.44
N ARG A 258 39.16 0.81 28.24
CA ARG A 258 40.24 1.75 28.63
C ARG A 258 39.56 3.11 28.84
N SER A 259 39.28 3.48 30.08
CA SER A 259 40.16 4.21 31.01
C SER A 259 39.97 5.72 30.89
N ALA A 260 39.42 6.26 31.97
CA ALA A 260 39.26 7.68 32.25
C ALA A 260 40.60 8.44 32.19
N SER A 261 40.54 9.69 31.76
CA SER A 261 41.47 10.74 32.13
C SER A 261 40.75 12.08 32.03
N SER A 262 40.41 12.66 33.18
CA SER A 262 40.16 14.10 33.36
C SER A 262 41.38 14.70 34.08
N PRO A 263 41.47 16.03 34.26
CA PRO A 263 42.05 17.00 33.33
C PRO A 263 43.30 17.68 33.93
N PRO A 264 44.00 18.58 33.22
CA PRO A 264 44.80 19.60 33.88
C PRO A 264 44.09 20.96 33.90
N THR A 265 44.34 21.61 35.02
CA THR A 265 43.94 22.93 35.51
C THR A 265 44.70 24.08 34.84
N GLY A 266 44.15 25.30 34.92
CA GLY A 266 44.84 26.55 34.57
C GLY A 266 43.88 27.60 34.00
N SER A 267 43.13 28.35 34.81
CA SER A 267 43.51 29.58 35.54
C SER A 267 43.56 30.86 34.68
N ALA A 268 42.50 31.67 34.90
CA ALA A 268 42.51 33.11 35.18
C ALA A 268 42.68 34.19 34.09
N ARG A 269 41.80 35.20 34.27
CA ARG A 269 41.92 36.66 33.95
C ARG A 269 41.78 37.04 32.47
N SER A 270 41.27 38.21 32.07
CA SER A 270 40.71 39.39 32.74
C SER A 270 40.29 40.36 31.62
N SER A 271 39.11 40.96 31.76
CA SER A 271 38.77 42.38 31.48
C SER A 271 39.32 43.08 30.24
N SER A 272 38.41 43.51 29.34
CA SER A 272 38.41 44.88 28.79
C SER A 272 37.09 45.16 28.05
N ARG A 273 36.12 45.78 28.74
CA ARG A 273 35.08 46.59 28.08
C ARG A 273 35.41 48.04 28.35
N THR A 274 35.85 48.73 27.31
CA THR A 274 36.09 50.17 27.29
C THR A 274 34.79 50.92 27.06
N SER A 275 34.65 52.00 27.82
CA SER A 275 33.50 52.88 27.92
C SER A 275 33.64 54.10 27.00
N GLY A 276 32.52 54.54 26.43
CA GLY A 276 32.18 55.95 26.17
C GLY A 276 32.51 56.54 24.79
N PRO A 277 31.96 57.74 24.44
CA PRO A 277 31.04 58.60 25.20
C PRO A 277 29.78 59.05 24.42
N PRO A 278 28.80 59.70 25.10
CA PRO A 278 27.67 60.39 24.45
C PRO A 278 27.97 61.89 24.25
N SER A 279 27.39 62.50 23.21
CA SER A 279 27.21 63.95 23.17
C SER A 279 26.00 64.34 22.32
N SER A 280 25.18 65.19 22.93
CA SER A 280 23.96 65.83 22.45
C SER A 280 24.20 67.06 21.58
N ARG A 281 23.10 67.51 20.95
CA ARG A 281 22.71 68.87 20.51
C ARG A 281 23.26 69.40 19.17
N ALA A 282 22.38 69.47 18.17
CA ALA A 282 21.71 70.70 17.73
C ALA A 282 20.38 70.32 17.05
#